data_AF-A0A940WNT1-F1
#
_entry.id   AF-A0A940WNT1-F1
#
_cell.length_a   1.000
_cell.length_b   1.000
_cell.length_c   1.000
_cell.angle_alpha   90.00
_cell.angle_beta   90.00
_cell.angle_gamma   90.00
#
_symmetry.space_group_name_H-M   'P 1'
#
loop_
_entity.id
_entity.type
_entity.pdbx_description
1 polymer ?
#
loop_
_entity_poly.entity_id
_entity_poly.type
_entity_poly.pdbx_seq_one_letter_code
_entity_poly.pdbx_strand_id
1 'polypeptide(L)'
;MTVFIETDPSTADLLAFADPREAVRDLGAVLGARRVLETVGDGVRRLDATFRGDLTGSVAQAGARLLGELDLGTVLLVAWTRYRALVDAGHRTKGPDGGAEVVRLAEHTITSEHAPWVEVLVEGQQAYRVDFGVKLEFVIASLNAYVAHGRLTNLHAGDCTATITWSVRDFPIKQTKFARSIPLRVRLGDGIPLVRDA
;
A
#
# COMPACT_ATOMS: atom_id res chain seq x y z
N MET A 1 13.12 8.44 14.42
CA MET A 1 12.31 7.45 15.17
C MET A 1 11.98 6.34 14.20
N THR A 2 12.51 5.14 14.42
CA THR A 2 12.51 4.06 13.42
C THR A 2 11.69 2.91 13.94
N VAL A 3 10.52 2.69 13.36
CA VAL A 3 9.73 1.48 13.57
C VAL A 3 10.38 0.39 12.71
N PHE A 4 10.93 -0.65 13.35
CA PHE A 4 11.43 -1.82 12.63
C PHE A 4 10.27 -2.78 12.40
N ILE A 5 9.69 -2.71 11.20
CA ILE A 5 8.89 -3.81 10.67
C ILE A 5 9.87 -4.58 9.79
N GLU A 6 10.31 -5.75 10.26
CA GLU A 6 11.15 -6.63 9.47
C GLU A 6 10.27 -7.23 8.37
N THR A 7 10.38 -6.67 7.16
CA THR A 7 9.73 -7.21 5.98
C THR A 7 10.80 -7.64 4.99
N ASP A 8 10.79 -8.94 4.67
CA ASP A 8 11.16 -9.48 3.35
C ASP A 8 10.43 -8.68 2.23
N PRO A 9 10.63 -8.90 0.90
CA PRO A 9 10.13 -7.97 -0.13
C PRO A 9 8.68 -7.55 0.12
N SER A 10 8.36 -6.27 -0.13
CA SER A 10 7.15 -5.64 0.42
C SER A 10 5.89 -6.48 0.24
N THR A 11 5.06 -6.52 1.28
CA THR A 11 3.89 -7.40 1.32
C THR A 11 2.91 -7.10 0.19
N ALA A 12 2.84 -5.87 -0.32
CA ALA A 12 1.93 -5.54 -1.41
C ALA A 12 2.31 -6.22 -2.73
N ASP A 13 3.60 -6.22 -3.09
CA ASP A 13 4.06 -6.85 -4.33
C ASP A 13 3.94 -8.37 -4.23
N LEU A 14 4.39 -8.98 -3.11
CA LEU A 14 4.24 -10.42 -2.87
C LEU A 14 2.80 -10.93 -2.87
N LEU A 15 1.85 -10.09 -2.45
CA LEU A 15 0.44 -10.43 -2.51
C LEU A 15 -0.12 -10.17 -3.91
N ALA A 16 0.16 -9.06 -4.57
CA ALA A 16 -0.36 -8.85 -5.93
C ALA A 16 0.27 -9.82 -6.96
N PHE A 17 1.54 -10.17 -6.77
CA PHE A 17 2.35 -10.98 -7.67
C PHE A 17 3.24 -11.95 -6.89
N ALA A 18 3.27 -13.22 -7.31
CA ALA A 18 4.14 -14.20 -6.68
C ALA A 18 5.64 -13.96 -6.99
N ASP A 19 5.92 -13.26 -8.10
CA ASP A 19 7.25 -12.87 -8.57
C ASP A 19 7.20 -11.44 -9.13
N PRO A 20 8.09 -10.52 -8.72
CA PRO A 20 8.17 -9.17 -9.31
C PRO A 20 8.31 -9.16 -10.84
N ARG A 21 8.86 -10.22 -11.44
CA ARG A 21 8.95 -10.35 -12.91
C ARG A 21 7.59 -10.59 -13.55
N GLU A 22 6.64 -11.20 -12.84
CA GLU A 22 5.25 -11.31 -13.26
C GLU A 22 4.60 -9.92 -13.30
N ALA A 23 4.84 -9.08 -12.29
CA ALA A 23 4.34 -7.72 -12.25
C ALA A 23 4.79 -6.89 -13.47
N VAL A 24 6.08 -6.94 -13.81
CA VAL A 24 6.63 -6.25 -14.99
C VAL A 24 6.01 -6.77 -16.29
N ARG A 25 5.83 -8.09 -16.41
CA ARG A 25 5.28 -8.72 -17.61
C ARG A 25 3.82 -8.33 -17.84
N ASP A 26 2.98 -8.46 -16.82
CA ASP A 26 1.55 -8.19 -16.90
C ASP A 26 1.30 -6.70 -17.16
N LEU A 27 2.06 -5.83 -16.47
CA LEU A 27 2.01 -4.40 -16.71
C LEU A 27 2.47 -4.04 -18.14
N GLY A 28 3.58 -4.62 -18.61
CA GLY A 28 4.05 -4.43 -19.98
C GLY A 28 3.02 -4.85 -21.03
N ALA A 29 2.34 -5.98 -20.80
CA ALA A 29 1.28 -6.47 -21.68
C ALA A 29 0.09 -5.49 -21.75
N VAL A 30 -0.37 -4.96 -20.61
CA VAL A 30 -1.46 -3.98 -20.57
C VAL A 30 -1.05 -2.65 -21.20
N LEU A 31 0.13 -2.13 -20.89
CA LEU A 31 0.66 -0.89 -21.47
C LEU A 31 0.73 -0.97 -23.00
N GLY A 32 1.25 -2.08 -23.52
CA GLY A 32 1.34 -2.34 -24.96
C GLY A 32 -0.03 -2.51 -25.62
N ALA A 33 -0.88 -3.38 -25.08
CA ALA A 33 -2.20 -3.68 -25.65
C ALA A 33 -3.12 -2.45 -25.69
N ARG A 34 -3.02 -1.57 -24.69
CA ARG A 34 -3.82 -0.34 -24.59
C ARG A 34 -3.14 0.86 -25.24
N ARG A 35 -1.96 0.68 -25.84
CA ARG A 35 -1.19 1.73 -26.52
C ARG A 35 -1.00 2.97 -25.64
N VAL A 36 -0.83 2.75 -24.33
CA VAL A 36 -0.72 3.80 -23.31
C VAL A 36 0.36 4.79 -23.72
N LEU A 37 1.49 4.28 -24.20
CA LEU A 37 2.66 5.09 -24.53
C LEU A 37 2.64 5.66 -25.97
N GLU A 38 1.66 5.31 -26.82
CA GLU A 38 1.51 5.96 -28.14
C GLU A 38 0.94 7.40 -28.03
N THR A 39 0.42 7.74 -26.84
CA THR A 39 -0.01 9.10 -26.49
C THR A 39 1.14 9.99 -25.98
N VAL A 40 2.33 9.42 -25.76
CA VAL A 40 3.56 10.17 -25.50
C VAL A 40 3.83 11.02 -26.75
N GLY A 41 4.15 12.32 -26.57
CA GLY A 41 4.11 13.35 -27.62
C GLY A 41 4.83 13.02 -28.94
N ASP A 42 4.66 13.88 -29.95
CA ASP A 42 5.05 13.60 -31.35
C ASP A 42 6.52 13.14 -31.57
N GLY A 43 7.42 13.40 -30.61
CA GLY A 43 8.78 12.86 -30.60
C GLY A 43 8.85 11.32 -30.51
N VAL A 44 7.91 10.66 -29.82
CA VAL A 44 7.89 9.19 -29.67
C VAL A 44 7.13 8.50 -30.80
N ARG A 45 6.18 9.18 -31.46
CA ARG A 45 5.42 8.64 -32.60
C ARG A 45 6.30 8.28 -33.80
N ARG A 46 7.47 8.91 -33.94
CA ARG A 46 8.45 8.64 -35.01
C ARG A 46 9.42 7.50 -34.69
N LEU A 47 9.33 6.90 -33.50
CA LEU A 47 10.27 5.88 -33.06
C LEU A 47 9.87 4.50 -33.57
N ASP A 48 10.86 3.67 -33.84
CA ASP A 48 10.70 2.30 -34.34
C ASP A 48 10.05 1.38 -33.28
N ALA A 49 9.68 0.17 -33.71
CA ALA A 49 9.00 -0.80 -32.85
C ALA A 49 9.88 -1.25 -31.66
N THR A 50 11.20 -1.27 -31.84
CA THR A 50 12.17 -1.67 -30.81
C THR A 50 12.16 -0.68 -29.65
N PHE A 51 12.32 0.61 -29.94
CA PHE A 51 12.31 1.64 -28.91
C PHE A 51 10.99 1.69 -28.14
N ARG A 52 9.85 1.48 -28.82
CA ARG A 52 8.54 1.40 -28.14
C ARG A 52 8.47 0.21 -27.18
N GLY A 53 9.05 -0.92 -27.56
CA GLY A 53 9.18 -2.09 -26.70
C GLY A 53 10.00 -1.78 -25.46
N ASP A 54 11.17 -1.16 -25.63
CA ASP A 54 12.07 -0.79 -24.53
C ASP A 54 11.45 0.23 -23.58
N LEU A 55 10.76 1.25 -24.13
CA LEU A 55 10.03 2.23 -23.33
C LEU A 55 8.89 1.59 -22.54
N THR A 56 8.15 0.67 -23.17
CA THR A 56 7.08 -0.08 -22.50
C THR A 56 7.64 -0.94 -21.36
N GLY A 57 8.74 -1.65 -21.59
CA GLY A 57 9.43 -2.44 -20.58
C GLY A 57 9.94 -1.57 -19.42
N SER A 58 10.49 -0.40 -19.73
CA SER A 58 11.01 0.54 -18.73
C SER A 58 9.91 1.13 -17.85
N VAL A 59 8.80 1.57 -18.44
CA VAL A 59 7.61 2.05 -17.69
C VAL A 59 7.01 0.91 -16.86
N ALA A 60 6.97 -0.31 -17.41
CA ALA A 60 6.49 -1.47 -16.67
C ALA A 60 7.36 -1.80 -15.46
N GLN A 61 8.69 -1.72 -15.61
CA GLN A 61 9.61 -1.93 -14.50
C GLN A 61 9.47 -0.84 -13.43
N ALA A 62 9.35 0.42 -13.83
CA ALA A 62 9.14 1.53 -12.91
C ALA A 62 7.80 1.39 -12.15
N GLY A 63 6.72 1.04 -12.84
CA GLY A 63 5.42 0.79 -12.22
C GLY A 63 5.45 -0.36 -11.21
N ALA A 64 6.09 -1.49 -11.56
CA ALA A 64 6.23 -2.63 -10.64
C ALA A 64 7.01 -2.26 -9.38
N ARG A 65 8.07 -1.44 -9.50
CA ARG A 65 8.81 -0.94 -8.33
C ARG A 65 7.95 -0.09 -7.40
N LEU A 66 7.08 0.77 -7.96
CA LEU A 66 6.16 1.59 -7.15
C LEU A 66 5.17 0.73 -6.34
N LEU A 67 4.73 -0.41 -6.87
CA LEU A 67 3.94 -1.38 -6.12
C LEU A 67 4.78 -2.01 -4.99
N GLY A 68 6.05 -2.30 -5.29
CA GLY A 68 7.05 -2.79 -4.35
C GLY A 68 7.39 -1.86 -3.18
N GLU A 69 7.00 -0.59 -3.21
CA GLU A 69 7.24 0.36 -2.11
C GLU A 69 6.06 0.41 -1.10
N LEU A 70 4.94 -0.24 -1.40
CA LEU A 70 3.78 -0.24 -0.52
C LEU A 70 3.89 -1.30 0.57
N ASP A 71 4.03 -0.84 1.81
CA ASP A 71 3.91 -1.69 3.00
C ASP A 71 2.47 -1.68 3.54
N LEU A 72 1.79 -2.80 3.35
CA LEU A 72 0.42 -3.02 3.83
C LEU A 72 0.32 -2.95 5.35
N GLY A 73 1.37 -3.36 6.07
CA GLY A 73 1.42 -3.26 7.53
C GLY A 73 1.34 -1.80 7.98
N THR A 74 2.15 -0.94 7.36
CA THR A 74 2.10 0.51 7.61
C THR A 74 0.74 1.12 7.24
N VAL A 75 0.14 0.75 6.10
CA VAL A 75 -1.19 1.24 5.71
C VAL A 75 -2.25 0.90 6.77
N LEU A 76 -2.28 -0.35 7.23
CA LEU A 76 -3.18 -0.81 8.28
C LEU A 76 -2.94 -0.06 9.60
N LEU A 77 -1.68 0.11 10.01
CA LEU A 77 -1.32 0.82 11.23
C LEU A 77 -1.79 2.29 11.22
N VAL A 78 -1.57 2.99 10.10
CA VAL A 78 -2.01 4.39 9.93
C VAL A 78 -3.54 4.51 9.92
N ALA A 79 -4.25 3.54 9.34
CA ALA A 79 -5.70 3.54 9.36
C ALA A 79 -6.24 3.45 10.80
N TRP A 80 -5.65 2.58 11.64
CA TRP A 80 -6.12 2.37 13.01
C TRP A 80 -5.92 3.56 13.93
N THR A 81 -4.80 4.28 13.83
CA THR A 81 -4.53 5.43 14.72
C THR A 81 -5.57 6.55 14.60
N ARG A 82 -6.36 6.55 13.52
CA ARG A 82 -7.42 7.53 13.28
C ARG A 82 -8.77 7.14 13.90
N TYR A 83 -8.90 5.92 14.44
CA TYR A 83 -10.15 5.48 15.03
C TYR A 83 -10.39 6.18 16.35
N ARG A 84 -11.54 6.85 16.44
CA ARG A 84 -11.94 7.60 17.63
C ARG A 84 -11.90 6.75 18.91
N ALA A 85 -12.31 5.49 18.87
CA ALA A 85 -12.24 4.60 20.03
C ALA A 85 -10.80 4.41 20.55
N LEU A 86 -9.81 4.34 19.64
CA LEU A 86 -8.40 4.27 19.99
C LEU A 86 -7.87 5.61 20.48
N VAL A 87 -8.25 6.72 19.84
CA VAL A 87 -7.89 8.07 20.31
C VAL A 87 -8.44 8.35 21.71
N ASP A 88 -9.70 7.98 21.96
CA ASP A 88 -10.36 8.14 23.26
C ASP A 88 -9.68 7.28 24.34
N ALA A 89 -9.30 6.04 24.03
CA ALA A 89 -8.47 5.22 24.91
C ALA A 89 -7.07 5.84 25.11
N GLY A 90 -6.49 6.41 24.05
CA GLY A 90 -5.25 7.18 24.14
C GLY A 90 -5.37 8.30 25.17
N HIS A 91 -6.45 9.08 25.14
CA HIS A 91 -6.70 10.12 26.14
C HIS A 91 -6.88 9.58 27.56
N ARG A 92 -7.65 8.49 27.74
CA ARG A 92 -7.89 7.89 29.06
C ARG A 92 -6.64 7.29 29.69
N THR A 93 -5.80 6.67 28.88
CA THR A 93 -4.53 6.06 29.33
C THR A 93 -3.39 7.06 29.41
N LYS A 94 -3.61 8.33 29.02
CA LYS A 94 -2.59 9.39 29.08
C LYS A 94 -2.44 9.90 30.51
N GLY A 95 -1.30 9.61 31.13
CA GLY A 95 -0.93 10.13 32.44
C GLY A 95 -0.29 9.07 33.33
N PRO A 96 0.29 9.46 34.49
CA PRO A 96 0.97 8.54 35.42
C PRO A 96 0.02 7.48 36.01
N ASP A 97 -1.26 7.85 36.20
CA ASP A 97 -2.30 6.98 36.75
C ASP A 97 -3.13 6.28 35.66
N GLY A 98 -2.80 6.52 34.38
CA GLY A 98 -3.47 5.92 33.23
C GLY A 98 -3.09 4.45 33.09
N GLY A 99 -4.02 3.54 33.42
CA GLY A 99 -3.84 2.10 33.24
C GLY A 99 -3.78 1.68 31.76
N ALA A 100 -3.39 0.44 31.51
CA ALA A 100 -3.49 -0.15 30.17
C ALA A 100 -4.94 -0.54 29.84
N GLU A 101 -5.36 -0.30 28.61
CA GLU A 101 -6.70 -0.61 28.10
C GLU A 101 -6.62 -1.53 26.88
N VAL A 102 -7.57 -2.46 26.77
CA VAL A 102 -7.77 -3.26 25.55
C VAL A 102 -9.03 -2.76 24.86
N VAL A 103 -8.86 -2.13 23.69
CA VAL A 103 -9.96 -1.67 22.85
C VAL A 103 -10.30 -2.76 21.83
N ARG A 104 -11.52 -3.28 21.92
CA ARG A 104 -12.04 -4.23 20.94
C ARG A 104 -12.81 -3.49 19.85
N LEU A 105 -12.34 -3.65 18.63
CA LEU A 105 -12.98 -3.17 17.42
C LEU A 105 -13.67 -4.37 16.75
N ALA A 106 -14.96 -4.23 16.45
CA ALA A 106 -15.79 -5.21 15.74
C ALA A 106 -15.31 -5.45 14.30
N GLU A 107 -16.17 -5.92 13.39
CA GLU A 107 -15.79 -6.04 11.98
C GLU A 107 -15.49 -4.65 11.39
N HIS A 108 -14.37 -4.53 10.69
CA HIS A 108 -13.94 -3.28 10.07
C HIS A 108 -13.46 -3.51 8.65
N THR A 109 -13.87 -2.60 7.77
CA THR A 109 -13.30 -2.47 6.43
C THR A 109 -12.37 -1.27 6.39
N ILE A 110 -11.12 -1.49 6.00
CA ILE A 110 -10.20 -0.41 5.63
C ILE A 110 -10.07 -0.40 4.13
N THR A 111 -10.24 0.77 3.53
CA THR A 111 -9.86 1.03 2.14
C THR A 111 -8.71 2.02 2.11
N SER A 112 -7.74 1.79 1.23
CA SER A 112 -6.67 2.73 0.93
C SER A 112 -6.47 2.79 -0.58
N GLU A 113 -6.39 4.00 -1.10
CA GLU A 113 -6.19 4.26 -2.53
C GLU A 113 -4.91 5.06 -2.71
N HIS A 114 -4.06 4.59 -3.61
CA HIS A 114 -2.79 5.20 -3.95
C HIS A 114 -2.76 5.47 -5.46
N ALA A 115 -2.30 6.67 -5.84
CA ALA A 115 -2.19 7.07 -7.24
C ALA A 115 -0.73 7.42 -7.60
N PRO A 116 0.19 6.43 -7.58
CA PRO A 116 1.56 6.69 -7.97
C PRO A 116 1.65 6.90 -9.49
N TRP A 117 2.72 7.52 -9.95
CA TRP A 117 2.88 7.88 -11.35
C TRP A 117 4.34 7.78 -11.77
N VAL A 118 4.57 7.60 -13.07
CA VAL A 118 5.89 7.62 -13.70
C VAL A 118 5.92 8.72 -14.75
N GLU A 119 6.90 9.60 -14.67
CA GLU A 119 7.21 10.56 -15.73
C GLU A 119 8.12 9.92 -16.78
N VAL A 120 7.72 10.06 -18.04
CA VAL A 120 8.54 9.71 -19.20
C VAL A 120 9.18 10.98 -19.71
N LEU A 121 10.50 11.02 -19.64
CA LEU A 121 11.31 12.12 -20.15
C LEU A 121 11.92 11.72 -21.50
N VAL A 122 11.88 12.62 -22.49
CA VAL A 122 12.58 12.49 -23.77
C VAL A 122 13.52 13.67 -23.88
N GLU A 123 14.82 13.40 -24.05
CA GLU A 123 15.86 14.44 -24.06
C GLU A 123 15.83 15.35 -22.81
N GLY A 124 15.48 14.79 -21.65
CA GLY A 124 15.37 15.52 -20.39
C GLY A 124 14.15 16.44 -20.27
N GLN A 125 13.27 16.45 -21.27
CA GLN A 125 11.99 17.17 -21.22
C GLN A 125 10.86 16.19 -20.91
N GLN A 126 9.91 16.61 -20.07
CA GLN A 126 8.74 15.79 -19.75
C GLN A 126 7.89 15.60 -21.00
N ALA A 127 7.86 14.36 -21.49
CA ALA A 127 7.11 13.99 -22.69
C ALA A 127 5.73 13.42 -22.33
N TYR A 128 5.63 12.75 -21.17
CA TYR A 128 4.40 12.10 -20.75
C TYR A 128 4.40 11.72 -19.27
N ARG A 129 3.21 11.51 -18.68
CA ARG A 129 3.03 10.95 -17.33
C ARG A 129 2.08 9.76 -17.38
N VAL A 130 2.52 8.63 -16.83
CA VAL A 130 1.70 7.42 -16.71
C VAL A 130 1.19 7.32 -15.29
N ASP A 131 -0.12 7.43 -15.12
CA ASP A 131 -0.79 7.25 -13.83
C ASP A 131 -1.12 5.78 -13.57
N PHE A 132 -0.78 5.32 -12.37
CA PHE A 132 -1.13 4.02 -11.83
C PHE A 132 -2.15 4.18 -10.70
N GLY A 133 -2.93 3.15 -10.45
CA GLY A 133 -3.81 3.07 -9.29
C GLY A 133 -3.54 1.81 -8.50
N VAL A 134 -3.40 1.93 -7.18
CA VAL A 134 -3.40 0.79 -6.26
C VAL A 134 -4.52 0.99 -5.26
N LYS A 135 -5.49 0.08 -5.29
CA LYS A 135 -6.58 0.03 -4.31
C LYS A 135 -6.38 -1.17 -3.41
N LEU A 136 -6.36 -0.90 -2.11
CA LEU A 136 -6.26 -1.87 -1.04
C LEU A 136 -7.59 -1.90 -0.29
N GLU A 137 -8.12 -3.09 -0.06
CA GLU A 137 -9.30 -3.30 0.78
C GLU A 137 -9.00 -4.42 1.78
N PHE A 138 -9.15 -4.13 3.05
CA PHE A 138 -8.99 -5.09 4.14
C PHE A 138 -10.31 -5.24 4.87
N VAL A 139 -10.82 -6.47 4.95
CA VAL A 139 -11.99 -6.83 5.76
C VAL A 139 -11.52 -7.65 6.94
N ILE A 140 -11.62 -7.10 8.14
CA ILE A 140 -11.07 -7.67 9.37
C ILE A 140 -12.22 -7.99 10.31
N ALA A 141 -12.38 -9.27 10.64
CA ALA A 141 -13.51 -9.76 11.43
C ALA A 141 -13.50 -9.24 12.88
N SER A 142 -12.31 -9.07 13.46
CA SER A 142 -12.14 -8.44 14.78
C SER A 142 -10.71 -7.95 14.98
N LEU A 143 -10.56 -6.91 15.80
CA LEU A 143 -9.25 -6.38 16.18
C LEU A 143 -9.25 -6.03 17.67
N ASN A 144 -8.25 -6.53 18.39
CA ASN A 144 -7.96 -6.11 19.76
C ASN A 144 -6.71 -5.23 19.75
N ALA A 145 -6.86 -4.01 20.23
CA ALA A 145 -5.79 -3.02 20.32
C ALA A 145 -5.45 -2.75 21.77
N TYR A 146 -4.17 -2.84 22.11
CA TYR A 146 -3.66 -2.58 23.44
C TYR A 146 -3.12 -1.16 23.48
N VAL A 147 -3.65 -0.36 24.39
CA VAL A 147 -3.31 1.05 24.54
C VAL A 147 -2.79 1.29 25.94
N ALA A 148 -1.63 1.94 26.05
CA ALA A 148 -1.04 2.31 27.33
C ALA A 148 -0.28 3.63 27.18
N HIS A 149 -0.34 4.50 28.20
CA HIS A 149 0.36 5.79 28.21
C HIS A 149 0.06 6.65 26.96
N GLY A 150 -1.17 6.63 26.46
CA GLY A 150 -1.57 7.35 25.25
C GLY A 150 -1.05 6.77 23.93
N ARG A 151 -0.51 5.56 23.96
CA ARG A 151 0.15 4.91 22.82
C ARG A 151 -0.47 3.56 22.53
N LEU A 152 -0.61 3.25 21.25
CA LEU A 152 -0.94 1.91 20.77
C LEU A 152 0.32 1.04 20.86
N THR A 153 0.32 0.05 21.73
CA THR A 153 1.50 -0.78 22.01
C THR A 153 1.47 -2.10 21.26
N ASN A 154 0.28 -2.72 21.16
CA ASN A 154 0.08 -3.98 20.47
C ASN A 154 -1.23 -4.01 19.71
N LEU A 155 -1.25 -4.80 18.64
CA LEU A 155 -2.47 -5.19 17.93
C LEU A 155 -2.59 -6.70 17.88
N HIS A 156 -3.82 -7.18 17.82
CA HIS A 156 -4.16 -8.57 17.53
C HIS A 156 -5.40 -8.60 16.64
N ALA A 157 -5.21 -8.90 15.36
CA ALA A 157 -6.31 -9.09 14.42
C ALA A 157 -6.75 -10.56 14.40
N GLY A 158 -8.04 -10.78 14.18
CA GLY A 158 -8.59 -12.09 13.79
C GLY A 158 -8.49 -12.31 12.29
N ASP A 159 -9.43 -13.07 11.73
CA ASP A 159 -9.46 -13.33 10.29
C ASP A 159 -9.54 -12.04 9.47
N CYS A 160 -8.69 -11.98 8.44
CA CYS A 160 -8.60 -10.84 7.56
C CYS A 160 -8.60 -11.30 6.10
N THR A 161 -9.41 -10.63 5.31
CA THR A 161 -9.37 -10.72 3.85
C THR A 161 -8.76 -9.44 3.31
N ALA A 162 -7.67 -9.57 2.55
CA ALA A 162 -7.07 -8.46 1.82
C ALA A 162 -7.35 -8.60 0.32
N THR A 163 -7.79 -7.52 -0.31
CA THR A 163 -7.93 -7.40 -1.76
C THR A 163 -7.01 -6.29 -2.24
N ILE A 164 -6.18 -6.58 -3.24
CA ILE A 164 -5.30 -5.62 -3.90
C ILE A 164 -5.73 -5.54 -5.35
N THR A 165 -6.03 -4.33 -5.82
CA THR A 165 -6.31 -4.04 -7.23
C THR A 165 -5.26 -3.08 -7.74
N TRP A 166 -4.55 -3.48 -8.79
CA TRP A 166 -3.57 -2.64 -9.47
C TRP A 166 -4.09 -2.25 -10.85
N SER A 167 -3.90 -0.98 -11.23
CA SER A 167 -4.39 -0.41 -12.48
C SER A 167 -3.40 0.58 -13.11
N VAL A 168 -3.60 0.83 -14.40
CA VAL A 168 -2.98 1.93 -15.17
C VAL A 168 -4.07 2.71 -15.85
N ARG A 169 -4.12 4.04 -15.66
CA ARG A 169 -5.17 4.92 -16.21
C ARG A 169 -6.57 4.30 -16.10
N ASP A 170 -6.92 3.87 -14.90
CA ASP A 170 -8.18 3.22 -14.54
C ASP A 170 -8.43 1.81 -15.13
N PHE A 171 -7.51 1.27 -15.94
CA PHE A 171 -7.61 -0.11 -16.41
C PHE A 171 -7.03 -1.08 -15.39
N PRO A 172 -7.83 -2.01 -14.83
CA PRO A 172 -7.32 -3.00 -13.91
C PRO A 172 -6.34 -3.92 -14.65
N ILE A 173 -5.13 -4.03 -14.12
CA ILE A 173 -4.10 -4.97 -14.56
C ILE A 173 -4.37 -6.32 -13.89
N LYS A 174 -4.52 -6.28 -12.57
CA LYS A 174 -4.71 -7.47 -11.76
C LYS A 174 -5.48 -7.12 -10.49
N GLN A 175 -6.33 -8.04 -10.08
CA GLN A 175 -6.96 -8.03 -8.78
C GLN A 175 -6.63 -9.35 -8.09
N THR A 176 -6.20 -9.29 -6.84
CA THR A 176 -5.85 -10.49 -6.08
C THR A 176 -6.45 -10.41 -4.68
N LYS A 177 -7.05 -11.52 -4.26
CA LYS A 177 -7.73 -11.64 -2.97
C LYS A 177 -7.02 -12.69 -2.13
N PHE A 178 -6.76 -12.35 -0.87
CA PHE A 178 -6.12 -13.20 0.12
C PHE A 178 -7.00 -13.30 1.34
N ALA A 179 -7.38 -14.53 1.70
CA ALA A 179 -7.97 -14.81 2.99
C ALA A 179 -6.89 -15.47 3.86
N ARG A 180 -6.48 -14.78 4.92
CA ARG A 180 -5.60 -15.35 5.94
C ARG A 180 -6.19 -15.01 7.30
N SER A 181 -6.18 -15.97 8.21
CA SER A 181 -6.09 -15.60 9.62
C SER A 181 -4.76 -14.87 9.73
N ILE A 182 -4.79 -13.55 9.89
CA ILE A 182 -3.55 -12.82 10.15
C ILE A 182 -3.45 -12.81 11.67
N PRO A 183 -2.65 -13.69 12.31
CA PRO A 183 -2.29 -13.50 13.70
C PRO A 183 -1.34 -12.30 13.75
N LEU A 184 -1.84 -11.11 13.43
CA LEU A 184 -1.09 -9.88 13.36
C LEU A 184 -0.82 -9.45 14.79
N ARG A 185 0.11 -10.13 15.46
CA ARG A 185 0.63 -9.71 16.75
C ARG A 185 1.77 -8.73 16.49
N VAL A 186 1.44 -7.51 16.09
CA VAL A 186 2.45 -6.45 15.96
C VAL A 186 2.77 -5.96 17.36
N ARG A 187 4.04 -6.11 17.76
CA ARG A 187 4.60 -5.35 18.89
C ARG A 187 5.16 -4.06 18.32
N LEU A 188 4.64 -2.92 18.77
CA LEU A 188 4.98 -1.62 18.18
C LEU A 188 6.17 -0.95 18.86
N GLY A 189 7.07 -1.73 19.48
CA GLY A 189 8.19 -1.19 20.26
C GLY A 189 7.71 -0.23 21.35
N ASP A 190 8.14 1.03 21.27
CA ASP A 190 7.74 2.12 22.16
C ASP A 190 6.26 2.57 21.96
N GLY A 191 5.54 1.94 21.04
CA GLY A 191 4.16 2.22 20.71
C GLY A 191 3.98 3.38 19.72
N ILE A 192 2.80 3.47 19.10
CA ILE A 192 2.43 4.57 18.20
C ILE A 192 1.59 5.58 18.98
N PRO A 193 1.96 6.87 19.01
CA PRO A 193 1.16 7.88 19.72
C PRO A 193 -0.23 8.01 19.08
N LEU A 194 -1.26 7.91 19.93
CA LEU A 194 -2.67 8.09 19.53
C LEU A 194 -3.16 9.53 19.78
N VAL A 195 -2.44 10.25 20.62
CA VAL A 195 -2.72 11.63 21.05
C VAL A 195 -1.43 12.43 21.00
N ARG A 196 -1.51 13.75 20.77
CA ARG A 196 -0.31 14.60 20.72
C ARG A 196 0.41 14.60 22.07
N ASP A 197 1.72 14.48 22.05
CA ASP A 197 2.57 14.79 23.19
C ASP A 197 2.50 16.32 23.43
N ALA A 198 2.31 16.72 24.69
CA ALA A 198 2.20 18.12 25.08
C ALA A 198 3.59 18.71 25.32
#